data_AF-A0A1J4S7I9-F1
#
_entry.id   AF-A0A1J4S7I9-F1
#
_cell.length_a   1.000
_cell.length_b   1.000
_cell.length_c   1.000
_cell.angle_alpha   90.00
_cell.angle_beta   90.00
_cell.angle_gamma   90.00
#
_symmetry.space_group_name_H-M   'P 1'
#
loop_
_entity.id
_entity.type
_entity.pdbx_description
1 polymer ?
#
loop_
_entity_poly.entity_id
_entity_poly.type
_entity_poly.pdbx_seq_one_letter_code
_entity_poly.pdbx_strand_id
1 'polypeptide(L)'
;MKKSTTSNKSLTDWKRLDSMTDDDIDTSDIPVATPEMFAKAVVRRGLKTKASKSQLTLRVDSDVVKWFKSHGRGYQTRINALLRAYMEASKSAR
;
A
#
# COMPACT_ATOMS: atom_id res chain seq x y z
N MET A 1 13.82 -9.13 -12.84
CA MET A 1 14.52 -9.71 -11.67
C MET A 1 13.53 -10.60 -10.91
N LYS A 2 13.78 -11.91 -10.83
CA LYS A 2 12.92 -12.82 -10.05
C LYS A 2 13.10 -12.48 -8.57
N LYS A 3 12.03 -12.10 -7.88
CA LYS A 3 12.08 -11.90 -6.42
C LYS A 3 12.33 -13.26 -5.79
N SER A 4 13.47 -13.44 -5.14
CA SER A 4 13.73 -14.59 -4.30
C SER A 4 12.71 -14.57 -3.17
N THR A 5 11.79 -15.53 -3.16
CA THR A 5 11.04 -15.88 -1.95
C THR A 5 12.09 -16.18 -0.89
N THR A 6 11.99 -15.58 0.29
CA THR A 6 12.93 -15.75 1.40
C THR A 6 13.10 -17.25 1.69
N SER A 7 14.17 -17.85 1.17
CA SER A 7 14.39 -19.31 1.22
C SER A 7 15.16 -19.73 2.48
N ASN A 8 15.27 -18.84 3.47
CA ASN A 8 15.90 -19.22 4.73
C ASN A 8 14.94 -20.11 5.50
N LYS A 9 15.45 -21.25 5.96
CA LYS A 9 14.73 -22.10 6.92
C LYS A 9 14.32 -21.21 8.08
N SER A 10 13.02 -21.21 8.39
CA SER A 10 12.50 -20.45 9.52
C SER A 10 13.28 -20.83 10.77
N LEU A 11 13.83 -19.83 11.47
CA LEU A 11 14.48 -20.01 12.78
C LEU A 11 13.45 -20.18 13.91
N THR A 12 12.16 -20.16 13.58
CA THR A 12 11.07 -20.38 14.53
C THR A 12 11.08 -21.81 15.03
N ASP A 13 11.08 -21.98 16.35
CA ASP A 13 10.81 -23.26 16.98
C ASP A 13 9.30 -23.54 16.93
N TRP A 14 8.90 -24.28 15.88
CA TRP A 14 7.51 -24.64 15.65
C TRP A 14 6.95 -25.60 16.70
N LYS A 15 7.78 -26.49 17.28
CA LYS A 15 7.31 -27.43 18.31
C LYS A 15 6.91 -26.69 19.57
N ARG A 16 7.71 -25.70 19.98
CA ARG A 16 7.39 -24.84 21.12
C ARG A 16 6.09 -24.08 20.92
N LEU A 17 5.89 -23.47 19.74
CA LEU A 17 4.66 -22.73 19.42
C LEU A 17 3.43 -23.63 19.38
N ASP A 18 3.54 -24.84 18.81
CA ASP A 18 2.43 -25.78 18.70
C ASP A 18 1.99 -26.34 20.06
N SER A 19 2.91 -26.40 21.03
CA SER A 19 2.61 -26.80 22.43
C SER A 19 2.14 -25.65 23.33
N MET A 20 2.21 -24.41 22.87
CA MET A 20 1.91 -23.22 23.67
C MET A 20 0.40 -23.03 23.79
N THR A 21 -0.09 -22.69 24.98
CA THR A 21 -1.53 -22.41 25.19
C THR A 21 -1.81 -20.92 25.00
N ASP A 22 -3.08 -20.58 24.76
CA ASP A 22 -3.49 -19.17 24.59
C ASP A 22 -3.17 -18.31 25.81
N ASP A 23 -3.23 -18.89 27.02
CA ASP A 23 -2.93 -18.19 28.28
C ASP A 23 -1.44 -17.83 28.43
N ASP A 24 -0.55 -18.53 27.71
CA ASP A 24 0.89 -18.26 27.71
C ASP A 24 1.26 -17.09 26.78
N ILE A 25 0.32 -16.61 25.95
CA ILE A 25 0.57 -15.56 24.95
C ILE A 25 0.60 -14.19 25.61
N ASP A 26 1.77 -13.55 25.60
CA ASP A 26 1.92 -12.16 26.03
C ASP A 26 1.19 -11.22 25.06
N THR A 27 0.19 -10.51 25.59
CA THR A 27 -0.62 -9.51 24.87
C THR A 27 -0.52 -8.13 25.53
N SER A 28 0.52 -7.90 26.34
CA SER A 28 0.72 -6.62 27.05
C SER A 28 0.89 -5.42 26.12
N ASP A 29 1.34 -5.63 24.89
CA ASP A 29 1.56 -4.60 23.87
C ASP A 29 0.32 -4.29 23.01
N ILE A 30 -0.60 -5.25 22.85
CA ILE A 30 -1.73 -5.17 21.94
C ILE A 30 -2.98 -5.80 22.58
N PRO A 31 -4.12 -5.06 22.66
CA PRO A 31 -5.34 -5.61 23.21
C PRO A 31 -5.85 -6.79 22.39
N VAL A 32 -6.33 -7.83 23.07
CA VAL A 32 -6.95 -9.01 22.45
C VAL A 32 -8.14 -8.58 21.58
N ALA A 33 -8.20 -9.11 20.35
CA ALA A 33 -9.29 -8.82 19.44
C ALA A 33 -10.60 -9.41 19.96
N THR A 34 -11.55 -8.56 20.34
CA THR A 34 -12.87 -9.01 20.79
C THR A 34 -13.72 -9.47 19.59
N PRO A 35 -14.72 -10.34 19.79
CA PRO A 35 -15.67 -10.72 18.74
C PRO A 35 -16.36 -9.52 18.08
N GLU A 36 -16.65 -8.47 18.85
CA GLU A 36 -17.25 -7.23 18.34
C GLU A 36 -16.29 -6.42 17.44
N MET A 37 -15.01 -6.37 17.80
CA MET A 37 -13.97 -5.77 16.96
C MET A 37 -13.81 -6.56 15.66
N PHE A 38 -13.84 -7.89 15.75
CA PHE A 38 -13.74 -8.76 14.59
C PHE A 38 -14.97 -8.64 13.66
N ALA A 39 -16.18 -8.51 14.23
CA ALA A 39 -17.40 -8.29 13.46
C ALA A 39 -17.39 -6.97 12.66
N LYS A 40 -16.67 -5.95 13.15
CA LYS A 40 -16.46 -4.67 12.46
C LYS A 40 -15.24 -4.67 11.54
N ALA A 41 -14.49 -5.77 11.47
CA ALA A 41 -13.29 -5.83 10.66
C ALA A 41 -13.65 -5.79 9.17
N VAL A 42 -13.01 -4.88 8.43
CA VAL A 42 -13.16 -4.82 6.97
C VAL A 42 -12.29 -5.89 6.36
N VAL A 43 -12.91 -7.01 5.96
CA VAL A 43 -12.23 -8.06 5.20
C VAL A 43 -11.82 -7.47 3.85
N ARG A 44 -10.51 -7.31 3.63
CA ARG A 44 -9.97 -6.88 2.34
C ARG A 44 -9.97 -8.02 1.30
N ARG A 45 -11.10 -8.72 1.12
CA ARG A 45 -11.28 -9.68 0.02
C ARG A 45 -11.78 -8.93 -1.21
N GLY A 46 -11.06 -9.05 -2.33
CA GLY A 46 -11.47 -8.44 -3.59
C GLY A 46 -11.24 -6.94 -3.70
N LEU A 47 -10.41 -6.32 -2.84
CA LEU A 47 -9.98 -4.94 -3.10
C LEU A 47 -9.25 -4.92 -4.44
N LYS A 48 -9.82 -4.18 -5.39
CA LYS A 48 -9.13 -3.84 -6.64
C LYS A 48 -7.82 -3.19 -6.25
N THR A 49 -6.72 -3.91 -6.41
CA THR A 49 -5.39 -3.34 -6.25
C THR A 49 -5.31 -2.16 -7.21
N LYS A 50 -4.97 -0.97 -6.68
CA LYS A 50 -4.71 0.17 -7.55
C LYS A 50 -3.64 -0.27 -8.55
N ALA A 51 -3.94 -0.13 -9.84
CA ALA A 51 -3.01 -0.43 -10.90
C ALA A 51 -1.66 0.26 -10.59
N SER A 52 -0.56 -0.48 -10.74
CA SER A 52 0.76 0.04 -10.48
C SER A 52 1.03 1.24 -11.38
N LYS A 53 1.69 2.27 -10.84
CA LYS A 53 2.16 3.39 -11.65
C LYS A 53 3.30 2.89 -12.53
N SER A 54 3.25 3.17 -13.83
CA SER A 54 4.37 2.93 -14.73
C SER A 54 5.42 4.02 -14.55
N GLN A 55 6.67 3.65 -14.32
CA GLN A 55 7.79 4.59 -14.36
C GLN A 55 8.09 4.94 -15.80
N LEU A 56 8.08 6.23 -16.12
CA LEU A 56 8.31 6.74 -17.46
C LEU A 56 9.24 7.96 -17.41
N THR A 57 10.07 8.11 -18.45
CA THR A 57 10.89 9.30 -18.65
C THR A 57 10.17 10.22 -19.62
N LEU A 58 9.62 11.33 -19.14
CA LEU A 58 8.88 12.32 -19.92
C LEU A 58 9.57 13.68 -19.81
N ARG A 59 9.61 14.42 -20.93
CA ARG A 59 10.03 15.82 -20.95
C ARG A 59 8.81 16.70 -20.72
N VAL A 60 8.95 17.64 -19.79
CA VAL A 60 7.94 18.66 -19.44
C VAL A 60 8.67 19.99 -19.41
N ASP A 61 8.00 21.06 -19.82
CA ASP A 61 8.58 22.40 -19.85
C ASP A 61 9.10 22.83 -18.48
N SER A 62 10.21 23.58 -18.48
CA SER A 62 10.96 23.86 -17.26
C SER A 62 10.19 24.74 -16.27
N ASP A 63 9.39 25.68 -16.80
CA ASP A 63 8.53 26.59 -16.06
C ASP A 63 7.38 25.83 -15.37
N VAL A 64 6.76 24.88 -16.07
CA VAL A 64 5.73 24.00 -15.52
C VAL A 64 6.29 23.18 -14.36
N VAL A 65 7.48 22.57 -14.53
CA VAL A 65 8.13 21.81 -13.46
C VAL A 65 8.48 22.72 -12.28
N LYS A 66 8.99 23.93 -12.54
CA LYS A 66 9.34 24.90 -11.49
C LYS A 66 8.11 25.35 -10.72
N TRP A 67 6.99 25.60 -11.41
CA TRP A 67 5.72 25.93 -10.80
C TRP A 67 5.23 24.79 -9.90
N PHE A 68 5.22 23.55 -10.37
CA PHE A 68 4.80 22.41 -9.53
C PHE A 68 5.73 22.20 -8.31
N LYS A 69 7.03 22.42 -8.47
CA LYS A 69 8.01 22.33 -7.37
C LYS A 69 7.84 23.44 -6.33
N SER A 70 7.40 24.65 -6.71
CA SER A 70 7.20 25.75 -5.76
C SER A 70 6.11 25.45 -4.72
N HIS A 71 5.21 24.51 -5.02
CA HIS A 71 4.16 24.08 -4.11
C HIS A 71 4.61 23.02 -3.08
N GLY A 72 5.90 22.70 -3.04
CA GLY A 72 6.51 21.82 -2.05
C GLY A 72 6.47 20.33 -2.41
N ARG A 73 6.58 19.49 -1.36
CA ARG A 73 6.68 18.03 -1.51
C ARG A 73 5.45 17.46 -2.21
N GLY A 74 5.67 16.46 -3.06
CA GLY A 74 4.60 15.75 -3.76
C GLY A 74 4.22 16.32 -5.12
N TYR A 75 5.05 17.21 -5.69
CA TYR A 75 4.81 17.81 -7.01
C TYR A 75 4.53 16.76 -8.12
N GLN A 76 5.24 15.64 -8.13
CA GLN A 76 4.99 14.53 -9.08
C GLN A 76 3.61 13.91 -8.90
N THR A 77 3.11 13.80 -7.66
CA THR A 77 1.78 13.27 -7.37
C THR A 77 0.70 14.23 -7.89
N ARG A 78 0.92 15.55 -7.76
CA ARG A 78 0.01 16.57 -8.29
C ARG A 78 -0.03 16.57 -9.82
N ILE A 79 1.13 16.45 -10.48
CA ILE A 79 1.20 16.29 -11.94
C ILE A 79 0.38 15.08 -12.38
N ASN A 80 0.58 13.92 -11.73
CA ASN A 80 -0.18 12.71 -12.06
C ASN A 80 -1.69 12.85 -11.79
N ALA A 81 -2.08 13.57 -10.74
CA ALA A 81 -3.49 13.84 -10.45
C ALA A 81 -4.14 14.70 -11.54
N LEU A 82 -3.45 15.75 -12.01
CA LEU A 82 -3.92 16.61 -13.10
C LEU A 82 -4.10 15.82 -14.40
N LEU A 83 -3.09 15.01 -14.78
CA LEU A 83 -3.16 14.16 -15.96
C LEU A 83 -4.33 13.16 -15.89
N ARG A 84 -4.58 12.60 -14.71
CA ARG A 84 -5.72 11.69 -14.49
C ARG A 84 -7.05 12.40 -14.63
N ALA A 85 -7.21 13.58 -14.02
CA ALA A 85 -8.44 14.37 -14.13
C ALA A 85 -8.75 14.71 -15.59
N TYR A 86 -7.74 15.13 -16.36
CA TYR A 86 -7.88 15.39 -17.79
C TYR A 86 -8.28 14.14 -18.59
N MET A 87 -7.64 13.00 -18.33
CA MET A 87 -7.96 11.72 -18.97
C MET A 87 -9.41 11.30 -18.67
N GLU A 88 -9.87 11.43 -17.42
CA GLU A 88 -11.22 11.06 -17.00
C GLU A 88 -12.26 11.98 -17.66
N ALA A 89 -12.04 13.30 -17.66
CA ALA A 89 -12.91 14.26 -18.33
C ALA A 89 -13.01 14.03 -19.86
N SER A 90 -11.89 13.67 -20.50
CA SER A 90 -11.85 13.37 -21.93
C SER A 90 -12.58 12.07 -22.29
N LYS A 91 -12.61 11.10 -21.37
CA LYS A 91 -13.35 9.84 -21.55
C LYS A 91 -14.86 10.03 -21.40
N SER A 92 -15.30 10.93 -20.52
CA SER A 92 -16.73 11.21 -20.34
C SER A 92 -17.35 12.08 -21.43
N ALA A 93 -16.52 12.81 -22.19
CA ALA A 93 -16.96 13.64 -23.32
C ALA A 93 -17.04 12.86 -24.66
N ARG A 94 -16.67 11.57 -24.67
CA ARG A 94 -16.80 10.64 -25.80
C ARG A 94 -17.87 9.60 -25.48
#